data_AF-A0A7C1KUZ3-F1
#
_entry.id   AF-A0A7C1KUZ3-F1
#
_cell.length_a   1.000
_cell.length_b   1.000
_cell.length_c   1.000
_cell.angle_alpha   90.00
_cell.angle_beta   90.00
_cell.angle_gamma   90.00
#
_symmetry.space_group_name_H-M   'P 1'
#
loop_
_entity.id
_entity.type
_entity.pdbx_description
1 polymer ?
#
loop_
_entity_poly.entity_id
_entity_poly.type
_entity_poly.pdbx_seq_one_letter_code
_entity_poly.pdbx_strand_id
1 'polypeptide(L)'
;MPFSLNEIKDRALAFSRDWEGTPSERAEAQTFWNEFFAVFGVTRRRIASFEEYVKPARARYEESGGKGGFIDLFWKGTLIVEHKSSGLDLDSAYKQALEYFDGLAERDLPRYVIVSDFARIRLYDLDSRTRNEFPLKDLYKNIKLFGFIAGYTTQRIEAQDPVNIKAAERMGRLHDRLRESGYEGHKLEVFLVRLLFCLFAEDTTLFEPMGSFRDYLENCSHKDGSDLGSRLAHLFQVLNTLESKRQKNLNETLAVFPYVNGQLFEETLSIPTCDRTIREMLLDCCALDWGRISPAIFGALFQCVMDEEGSARRRNLGAHYTSEENILKLIKPLFLDDLWAEFKASKRSTKKLFELNKKIARLKFFDPACGCGNFLVIAYRELRLLELEILRAVRASGQRHLNIFQLVQVDVDQFYGIEIEEFPAQIAQVALWLTDHQMNMMVSEEFGQYFRRLPLKHAAKIQCGNALHMDWNDVVSVYDVDYILGNPPFVGKKEQSAEQKADMAQVFAGVKGRGVLDYVTAWYMKA
;
A
#
# COMPACT_ATOMS: atom_id res chain seq x y z
N MET A 1 -10.71 -8.54 -12.74
CA MET A 1 -10.58 -7.44 -13.72
C MET A 1 -11.62 -6.40 -13.36
N PRO A 2 -11.23 -5.35 -12.63
CA PRO A 2 -12.15 -4.29 -12.23
C PRO A 2 -12.58 -3.48 -13.46
N PHE A 3 -13.82 -3.00 -13.44
CA PHE A 3 -14.43 -2.28 -14.56
C PHE A 3 -13.84 -0.87 -14.69
N SER A 4 -13.50 -0.46 -15.91
CA SER A 4 -13.10 0.93 -16.19
C SER A 4 -14.16 1.92 -15.71
N LEU A 5 -13.74 3.16 -15.41
CA LEU A 5 -14.67 4.22 -15.00
C LEU A 5 -15.80 4.46 -16.01
N ASN A 6 -15.55 4.25 -17.30
CA ASN A 6 -16.59 4.34 -18.33
C ASN A 6 -17.56 3.16 -18.25
N GLU A 7 -17.07 1.93 -18.06
CA GLU A 7 -17.94 0.75 -17.85
C GLU A 7 -18.77 0.90 -16.57
N ILE A 8 -18.19 1.38 -15.47
CA ILE A 8 -18.92 1.67 -14.23
C ILE A 8 -20.00 2.72 -14.50
N LYS A 9 -19.71 3.76 -15.27
CA LYS A 9 -20.69 4.80 -15.62
C LYS A 9 -21.87 4.25 -16.42
N ASP A 10 -21.58 3.41 -17.41
CA ASP A 10 -22.62 2.79 -18.24
C ASP A 10 -23.48 1.81 -17.43
N ARG A 11 -22.85 1.06 -16.52
CA ARG A 11 -23.56 0.16 -15.60
C ARG A 11 -24.38 0.91 -14.56
N ALA A 12 -23.88 2.04 -14.06
CA ALA A 12 -24.61 2.93 -13.18
C ALA A 12 -25.84 3.53 -13.87
N LEU A 13 -25.73 3.89 -15.16
CA LEU A 13 -26.87 4.33 -15.97
C LEU A 13 -27.93 3.24 -16.14
N ALA A 14 -27.51 2.00 -16.39
CA ALA A 14 -28.43 0.86 -16.48
C ALA A 14 -29.13 0.62 -15.13
N PHE A 15 -28.37 0.52 -14.05
CA PHE A 15 -28.89 0.36 -12.69
C PHE A 15 -29.92 1.44 -12.33
N SER A 16 -29.60 2.72 -12.57
CA SER A 16 -30.53 3.81 -12.30
C SER A 16 -31.84 3.73 -13.09
N ARG A 17 -31.85 3.13 -14.29
CA ARG A 17 -33.05 2.92 -15.10
C ARG A 17 -33.85 1.72 -14.63
N ASP A 18 -33.17 0.63 -14.29
CA ASP A 18 -33.82 -0.61 -13.85
C ASP A 18 -34.59 -0.41 -12.53
N TRP A 19 -34.11 0.50 -11.68
CA TRP A 19 -34.75 0.88 -10.41
C TRP A 19 -35.64 2.13 -10.53
N GLU A 20 -35.82 2.69 -11.73
CA GLU A 20 -36.71 3.83 -11.94
C GLU A 20 -38.18 3.38 -11.92
N GLY A 21 -38.89 3.70 -10.83
CA GLY A 21 -40.32 3.42 -10.70
C GLY A 21 -40.69 2.03 -10.17
N THR A 22 -39.72 1.26 -9.68
CA THR A 22 -39.94 -0.05 -9.03
C THR A 22 -40.68 0.10 -7.69
N PRO A 23 -41.74 -0.69 -7.41
CA PRO A 23 -42.49 -0.61 -6.16
C PRO A 23 -41.60 -0.94 -4.96
N SER A 24 -41.48 0.03 -4.05
CA SER A 24 -40.45 0.07 -3.01
C SER A 24 -40.80 -0.78 -1.78
N GLU A 25 -40.58 -2.09 -1.88
CA GLU A 25 -40.76 -3.01 -0.76
C GLU A 25 -39.44 -3.30 -0.02
N ARG A 26 -39.55 -3.54 1.30
CA ARG A 26 -38.40 -3.93 2.15
C ARG A 26 -37.73 -5.22 1.66
N ALA A 27 -38.49 -6.11 1.01
CA ALA A 27 -38.00 -7.36 0.44
C ALA A 27 -36.99 -7.14 -0.71
N GLU A 28 -37.03 -5.99 -1.38
CA GLU A 28 -36.16 -5.70 -2.53
C GLU A 28 -34.84 -4.99 -2.16
N ALA A 29 -34.69 -4.53 -0.91
CA ALA A 29 -33.49 -3.81 -0.47
C ALA A 29 -32.21 -4.65 -0.61
N GLN A 30 -32.29 -5.96 -0.39
CA GLN A 30 -31.15 -6.86 -0.59
C GLN A 30 -30.76 -6.96 -2.07
N THR A 31 -31.74 -7.06 -2.97
CA THR A 31 -31.53 -7.09 -4.42
C THR A 31 -30.95 -5.77 -4.92
N PHE A 32 -31.49 -4.64 -4.46
CA PHE A 32 -30.99 -3.31 -4.76
C PHE A 32 -29.50 -3.18 -4.46
N TRP A 33 -29.07 -3.58 -3.26
CA TRP A 33 -27.66 -3.49 -2.90
C TRP A 33 -26.80 -4.50 -3.66
N ASN A 34 -27.28 -5.72 -3.91
CA ASN A 34 -26.54 -6.68 -4.73
C ASN A 34 -26.23 -6.12 -6.13
N GLU A 35 -27.22 -5.49 -6.78
CA GLU A 35 -27.06 -4.88 -8.09
C GLU A 35 -26.24 -3.59 -8.03
N PHE A 36 -26.38 -2.79 -6.97
CA PHE A 36 -25.55 -1.61 -6.73
C PHE A 36 -24.07 -1.97 -6.64
N PHE A 37 -23.69 -3.00 -5.86
CA PHE A 37 -22.30 -3.47 -5.81
C PHE A 37 -21.86 -4.08 -7.14
N ALA A 38 -22.77 -4.74 -7.86
CA ALA A 38 -22.49 -5.29 -9.17
C ALA A 38 -22.10 -4.20 -10.19
N VAL A 39 -22.61 -2.96 -10.09
CA VAL A 39 -22.17 -1.81 -10.91
C VAL A 39 -20.65 -1.64 -10.86
N PHE A 40 -20.07 -1.77 -9.66
CA PHE A 40 -18.63 -1.64 -9.39
C PHE A 40 -17.84 -2.93 -9.65
N GLY A 41 -18.53 -4.02 -10.02
CA GLY A 41 -17.92 -5.33 -10.27
C GLY A 41 -17.58 -6.12 -9.02
N VAL A 42 -18.14 -5.71 -7.87
CA VAL A 42 -17.94 -6.41 -6.61
C VAL A 42 -19.14 -7.27 -6.31
N THR A 43 -18.92 -8.56 -6.08
CA THR A 43 -19.97 -9.45 -5.60
C THR A 43 -20.10 -9.30 -4.09
N ARG A 44 -21.22 -8.71 -3.65
CA ARG A 44 -21.51 -8.40 -2.25
C ARG A 44 -21.34 -9.59 -1.27
N ARG A 45 -21.64 -10.84 -1.70
CA ARG A 45 -21.43 -12.07 -0.89
C ARG A 45 -19.99 -12.30 -0.43
N ARG A 46 -19.01 -11.61 -1.04
CA ARG A 46 -17.60 -11.72 -0.70
C ARG A 46 -17.09 -10.63 0.24
N ILE A 47 -17.84 -9.57 0.50
CA ILE A 47 -17.36 -8.39 1.25
C ILE A 47 -18.29 -7.90 2.37
N ALA A 48 -19.55 -8.33 2.40
CA ALA A 48 -20.52 -7.83 3.37
C ALA A 48 -21.48 -8.90 3.89
N SER A 49 -21.88 -8.76 5.15
CA SER A 49 -22.93 -9.53 5.84
C SER A 49 -24.28 -8.79 5.76
N PHE A 50 -25.39 -9.55 5.72
CA PHE A 50 -26.77 -9.01 5.59
C PHE A 50 -27.36 -9.37 6.93
N GLU A 51 -28.07 -8.43 7.54
CA GLU A 51 -28.74 -8.68 8.81
C GLU A 51 -27.74 -9.08 9.92
N GLU A 52 -26.61 -8.36 10.02
CA GLU A 52 -25.68 -8.57 11.13
C GLU A 52 -26.31 -8.06 12.43
N TYR A 53 -26.46 -8.97 13.39
CA TYR A 53 -27.05 -8.65 14.68
C TYR A 53 -26.02 -7.97 15.57
N VAL A 54 -26.28 -6.71 15.92
CA VAL A 54 -25.43 -5.96 16.85
C VAL A 54 -26.09 -5.92 18.22
N LYS A 55 -25.34 -6.35 19.24
CA LYS A 55 -25.78 -6.24 20.65
C LYS A 55 -25.69 -4.76 21.06
N PRO A 56 -26.76 -4.17 21.63
CA PRO A 56 -26.70 -2.80 22.09
C PRO A 56 -25.72 -2.68 23.27
N ALA A 57 -25.06 -1.53 23.41
CA ALA A 57 -24.17 -1.27 24.53
C ALA A 57 -24.88 -1.46 25.87
N ARG A 58 -24.11 -1.92 26.88
CA ARG A 58 -24.61 -2.32 28.22
C ARG A 58 -25.58 -1.31 28.85
N ALA A 59 -25.34 0.00 28.70
CA ALA A 59 -26.19 1.04 29.25
C ALA A 59 -27.59 1.10 28.63
N ARG A 60 -27.74 0.75 27.34
CA ARG A 60 -29.02 0.76 26.61
C ARG A 60 -29.72 -0.60 26.57
N TYR A 61 -29.04 -1.68 26.95
CA TYR A 61 -29.63 -3.02 27.06
C TYR A 61 -30.79 -3.05 28.07
N GLU A 62 -30.70 -2.23 29.12
CA GLU A 62 -31.72 -2.10 30.17
C GLU A 62 -32.90 -1.22 29.73
N GLU A 63 -32.69 -0.21 28.87
CA GLU A 63 -33.74 0.69 28.39
C GLU A 63 -34.53 0.13 27.18
N SER A 64 -33.89 -0.65 26.29
CA SER A 64 -34.51 -1.16 25.06
C SER A 64 -35.21 -2.52 25.21
N GLY A 65 -35.28 -3.06 26.43
CA GLY A 65 -35.89 -4.37 26.68
C GLY A 65 -35.15 -5.54 26.02
N GLY A 66 -33.83 -5.39 25.78
CA GLY A 66 -32.96 -6.47 25.30
C GLY A 66 -33.09 -6.84 23.82
N LYS A 67 -33.80 -6.06 22.98
CA LYS A 67 -33.84 -6.30 21.52
C LYS A 67 -32.70 -5.56 20.84
N GLY A 68 -31.70 -6.28 20.32
CA GLY A 68 -30.69 -5.71 19.42
C GLY A 68 -31.28 -5.35 18.06
N GLY A 69 -30.53 -4.57 17.28
CA GLY A 69 -30.93 -4.17 15.93
C GLY A 69 -30.17 -4.96 14.87
N PHE A 70 -30.76 -5.05 13.69
CA PHE A 70 -30.16 -5.69 12.52
C PHE A 70 -29.67 -4.61 11.57
N ILE A 71 -28.40 -4.66 11.22
CA ILE A 71 -27.84 -3.80 10.17
C ILE A 71 -28.29 -4.38 8.83
N ASP A 72 -28.85 -3.54 7.94
CA ASP A 72 -29.23 -4.00 6.60
C ASP A 72 -27.99 -4.52 5.87
N LEU A 73 -26.94 -3.71 5.69
CA LEU A 73 -25.66 -4.22 5.16
C LEU A 73 -24.47 -3.68 5.93
N PHE A 74 -23.57 -4.60 6.29
CA PHE A 74 -22.34 -4.27 7.00
C PHE A 74 -21.11 -4.82 6.29
N TRP A 75 -20.19 -3.92 5.95
CA TRP A 75 -18.84 -4.20 5.49
C TRP A 75 -17.89 -3.67 6.57
N LYS A 76 -17.35 -4.60 7.38
CA LYS A 76 -16.49 -4.30 8.54
C LYS A 76 -15.38 -3.31 8.20
N GLY A 77 -15.21 -2.29 9.03
CA GLY A 77 -14.19 -1.24 8.87
C GLY A 77 -14.43 -0.27 7.70
N THR A 78 -15.33 -0.58 6.76
CA THR A 78 -15.49 0.17 5.52
C THR A 78 -16.83 0.90 5.45
N LEU A 79 -17.94 0.16 5.48
CA LEU A 79 -19.24 0.70 5.12
C LEU A 79 -20.36 0.07 5.96
N ILE A 80 -21.25 0.93 6.46
CA ILE A 80 -22.55 0.52 6.95
C ILE A 80 -23.65 1.12 6.07
N VAL A 81 -24.69 0.34 5.85
CA VAL A 81 -25.82 0.75 5.03
C VAL A 81 -27.12 0.50 5.78
N GLU A 82 -27.98 1.52 5.77
CA GLU A 82 -29.35 1.43 6.25
C GLU A 82 -30.29 1.82 5.11
N HIS A 83 -31.32 1.01 4.88
CA HIS A 83 -32.25 1.20 3.77
C HIS A 83 -33.67 1.40 4.30
N LYS A 84 -34.38 2.40 3.76
CA LYS A 84 -35.79 2.67 4.11
C LYS A 84 -36.69 2.47 2.89
N SER A 85 -37.97 2.25 3.14
CA SER A 85 -38.97 2.32 2.07
C SER A 85 -38.99 3.72 1.44
N SER A 86 -39.42 3.81 0.18
CA SER A 86 -39.36 5.04 -0.60
C SER A 86 -40.12 6.21 0.04
N GLY A 87 -39.49 7.38 0.02
CA GLY A 87 -40.02 8.62 0.56
C GLY A 87 -39.89 8.78 2.08
N LEU A 88 -39.35 7.78 2.80
CA LEU A 88 -39.10 7.87 4.24
C LEU A 88 -37.89 8.75 4.57
N ASP A 89 -37.81 9.16 5.84
CA ASP A 89 -36.78 10.06 6.33
C ASP A 89 -35.41 9.38 6.46
N LEU A 90 -34.45 9.85 5.65
CA LEU A 90 -33.06 9.40 5.66
C LEU A 90 -32.28 9.88 6.90
N ASP A 91 -32.72 10.94 7.59
CA ASP A 91 -32.07 11.38 8.84
C ASP A 91 -32.27 10.37 9.96
N SER A 92 -33.47 9.77 10.05
CA SER A 92 -33.74 8.65 10.96
C SER A 92 -32.87 7.42 10.67
N ALA A 93 -32.68 7.08 9.39
CA ALA A 93 -31.85 5.97 8.96
C ALA A 93 -30.38 6.19 9.34
N TYR A 94 -29.89 7.42 9.17
CA TYR A 94 -28.52 7.77 9.54
C TYR A 94 -28.28 7.67 11.05
N LYS A 95 -29.22 8.15 11.88
CA LYS A 95 -29.12 8.02 13.34
C LYS A 95 -29.07 6.56 13.76
N GLN A 96 -29.93 5.72 13.19
CA GLN A 96 -29.94 4.28 13.46
C GLN A 96 -28.61 3.63 13.06
N ALA A 97 -28.04 3.99 11.90
CA ALA A 97 -26.73 3.50 11.48
C ALA A 97 -25.62 3.84 12.50
N LEU A 98 -25.63 5.05 13.06
CA LEU A 98 -24.67 5.46 14.10
C LEU A 98 -24.88 4.75 15.44
N GLU A 99 -26.11 4.37 15.78
CA GLU A 99 -26.39 3.64 17.04
C GLU A 99 -25.72 2.26 17.07
N TYR A 100 -25.46 1.64 15.91
CA TYR A 100 -24.74 0.37 15.85
C TYR A 100 -23.28 0.47 16.25
N PHE A 101 -22.67 1.66 16.21
CA PHE A 101 -21.24 1.84 16.46
C PHE A 101 -20.85 1.43 17.89
N ASP A 102 -21.74 1.67 18.85
CA ASP A 102 -21.54 1.32 20.26
C ASP A 102 -21.35 -0.19 20.50
N GLY A 103 -21.80 -1.04 19.57
CA GLY A 103 -21.71 -2.50 19.67
C GLY A 103 -20.63 -3.14 18.79
N LEU A 104 -19.91 -2.34 17.99
CA LEU A 104 -18.83 -2.82 17.12
C LEU A 104 -17.47 -2.71 17.81
N ALA A 105 -16.55 -3.60 17.48
CA ALA A 105 -15.17 -3.44 17.90
C ALA A 105 -14.58 -2.18 17.25
N GLU A 106 -13.65 -1.49 17.93
CA GLU A 106 -13.05 -0.24 17.44
C GLU A 106 -12.47 -0.38 16.02
N ARG A 107 -11.90 -1.56 15.72
CA ARG A 107 -11.32 -1.92 14.41
C ARG A 107 -12.34 -2.23 13.31
N ASP A 108 -13.60 -2.43 13.67
CA ASP A 108 -14.71 -2.76 12.76
C ASP A 108 -15.57 -1.53 12.46
N LEU A 109 -15.30 -0.40 13.12
CA LEU A 109 -16.05 0.84 12.92
C LEU A 109 -15.94 1.30 11.46
N PRO A 110 -17.06 1.49 10.76
CA PRO A 110 -17.05 1.82 9.34
C PRO A 110 -16.71 3.30 9.10
N ARG A 111 -15.93 3.58 8.05
CA ARG A 111 -15.66 4.95 7.58
C ARG A 111 -16.86 5.58 6.88
N TYR A 112 -17.57 4.80 6.07
CA TYR A 112 -18.68 5.28 5.25
C TYR A 112 -20.02 4.85 5.83
N VAL A 113 -21.01 5.75 5.73
CA VAL A 113 -22.41 5.44 6.00
C VAL A 113 -23.21 5.76 4.74
N ILE A 114 -23.92 4.78 4.19
CA ILE A 114 -24.87 5.02 3.10
C ILE A 114 -26.29 4.82 3.62
N VAL A 115 -27.16 5.78 3.33
CA VAL A 115 -28.59 5.63 3.54
C VAL A 115 -29.33 5.86 2.23
N SER A 116 -30.35 5.04 1.97
CA SER A 116 -31.11 5.07 0.72
C SER A 116 -32.58 4.77 0.96
N ASP A 117 -33.44 5.35 0.12
CA ASP A 117 -34.88 5.12 0.07
C ASP A 117 -35.34 4.68 -1.34
N PHE A 118 -34.50 3.99 -2.10
CA PHE A 118 -34.63 3.69 -3.54
C PHE A 118 -34.59 4.93 -4.46
N ALA A 119 -35.15 6.07 -4.06
CA ALA A 119 -35.22 7.27 -4.89
C ALA A 119 -33.97 8.16 -4.75
N ARG A 120 -33.39 8.21 -3.55
CA ARG A 120 -32.24 9.05 -3.18
C ARG A 120 -31.18 8.19 -2.51
N ILE A 121 -29.93 8.50 -2.83
CA ILE A 121 -28.77 7.96 -2.12
C ILE A 121 -28.13 9.11 -1.36
N ARG A 122 -27.81 8.87 -0.10
CA ARG A 122 -27.00 9.76 0.72
C ARG A 122 -25.79 9.03 1.27
N LEU A 123 -24.61 9.55 0.95
CA LEU A 123 -23.32 9.04 1.41
C LEU A 123 -22.72 10.03 2.42
N TYR A 124 -22.28 9.48 3.55
CA TYR A 124 -21.45 10.16 4.54
C TYR A 124 -20.06 9.52 4.54
N ASP A 125 -19.02 10.35 4.52
CA ASP A 125 -17.65 9.95 4.83
C ASP A 125 -17.28 10.57 6.19
N LEU A 126 -17.13 9.72 7.20
CA LEU A 126 -16.93 10.14 8.58
C LEU A 126 -15.53 10.73 8.81
N ASP A 127 -14.55 10.33 8.02
CA ASP A 127 -13.19 10.86 8.08
C ASP A 127 -13.14 12.29 7.54
N SER A 128 -13.66 12.49 6.32
CA SER A 128 -13.67 13.81 5.67
C SER A 128 -14.82 14.72 6.16
N ARG A 129 -15.75 14.17 6.96
CA ARG A 129 -16.98 14.83 7.41
C ARG A 129 -17.80 15.41 6.27
N THR A 130 -17.78 14.74 5.12
CA THR A 130 -18.55 15.15 3.95
C THR A 130 -19.88 14.42 3.89
N ARG A 131 -20.89 15.10 3.33
CA ARG A 131 -22.23 14.56 3.08
C ARG A 131 -22.60 14.89 1.64
N ASN A 132 -22.97 13.86 0.89
CA ASN A 132 -23.45 13.99 -0.48
C ASN A 132 -24.81 13.31 -0.61
N GLU A 133 -25.79 14.03 -1.14
CA GLU A 133 -27.14 13.51 -1.38
C GLU A 133 -27.55 13.83 -2.81
N PHE A 134 -28.04 12.82 -3.54
CA PHE A 134 -28.48 12.99 -4.91
C PHE A 134 -29.57 11.96 -5.27
N PRO A 135 -30.42 12.27 -6.26
CA PRO A 135 -31.39 11.31 -6.79
C PRO A 135 -30.70 10.11 -7.45
N LEU A 136 -31.28 8.91 -7.36
CA LEU A 136 -30.70 7.69 -7.93
C LEU A 136 -30.40 7.83 -9.43
N LYS A 137 -31.25 8.54 -10.20
CA LYS A 137 -31.03 8.83 -11.62
C LYS A 137 -29.71 9.55 -11.93
N ASP A 138 -29.12 10.24 -10.95
CA ASP A 138 -27.86 10.97 -11.07
C ASP A 138 -26.66 10.16 -10.56
N LEU A 139 -26.83 8.87 -10.22
CA LEU A 139 -25.73 8.01 -9.75
C LEU A 139 -24.55 8.01 -10.72
N TYR A 140 -24.81 7.91 -12.02
CA TYR A 140 -23.76 7.93 -13.06
C TYR A 140 -22.89 9.20 -13.07
N LYS A 141 -23.40 10.33 -12.55
CA LYS A 141 -22.63 11.57 -12.39
C LYS A 141 -21.76 11.55 -11.13
N ASN A 142 -22.15 10.72 -10.16
CA ASN A 142 -21.60 10.67 -8.81
C ASN A 142 -20.82 9.38 -8.51
N ILE A 143 -20.58 8.50 -9.49
CA ILE A 143 -19.86 7.22 -9.32
C ILE A 143 -18.49 7.36 -8.64
N LYS A 144 -17.83 8.53 -8.78
CA LYS A 144 -16.56 8.83 -8.12
C LYS A 144 -16.66 8.82 -6.59
N LEU A 145 -17.82 9.18 -6.03
CA LEU A 145 -18.06 9.13 -4.58
C LEU A 145 -17.98 7.71 -4.02
N PHE A 146 -18.24 6.70 -4.87
CA PHE A 146 -18.21 5.28 -4.53
C PHE A 146 -16.96 4.58 -5.10
N GLY A 147 -15.94 5.35 -5.49
CA GLY A 147 -14.68 4.80 -5.99
C GLY A 147 -14.03 3.81 -5.02
N PHE A 148 -14.28 3.97 -3.71
CA PHE A 148 -13.82 3.06 -2.65
C PHE A 148 -14.39 1.65 -2.79
N ILE A 149 -15.59 1.48 -3.36
CA ILE A 149 -16.18 0.15 -3.59
C ILE A 149 -15.40 -0.60 -4.67
N ALA A 150 -14.97 0.10 -5.71
CA ALA A 150 -14.24 -0.48 -6.83
C ALA A 150 -12.71 -0.47 -6.64
N GLY A 151 -12.21 0.04 -5.51
CA GLY A 151 -10.78 0.21 -5.24
C GLY A 151 -10.09 1.30 -6.09
N TYR A 152 -10.84 2.20 -6.73
CA TYR A 152 -10.31 3.27 -7.59
C TYR A 152 -9.89 4.54 -6.82
N THR A 153 -9.90 4.53 -5.49
CA THR A 153 -9.58 5.73 -4.73
C THR A 153 -8.08 5.97 -4.66
N THR A 154 -7.59 6.94 -5.43
CA THR A 154 -6.34 7.64 -5.12
C THR A 154 -6.59 8.53 -3.90
N GLN A 155 -6.41 7.96 -2.72
CA GLN A 155 -6.46 8.77 -1.51
C GLN A 155 -5.27 9.73 -1.49
N ARG A 156 -5.45 10.93 -0.92
CA ARG A 156 -4.36 11.87 -0.75
C ARG A 156 -3.41 11.31 0.31
N ILE A 157 -2.28 10.77 -0.13
CA ILE A 157 -1.24 10.23 0.74
C ILE A 157 -0.44 11.41 1.30
N GLU A 158 -0.46 11.57 2.62
CA GLU A 158 0.33 12.59 3.31
C GLU A 158 1.36 11.93 4.23
N ALA A 159 2.59 12.45 4.22
CA ALA A 159 3.67 11.92 5.05
C ALA A 159 3.33 11.96 6.56
N GLN A 160 2.55 12.96 6.98
CA GLN A 160 2.16 13.18 8.37
C GLN A 160 0.80 12.56 8.73
N ASP A 161 0.23 11.71 7.86
CA ASP A 161 -1.03 11.02 8.17
C ASP A 161 -0.86 10.18 9.45
N PRO A 162 -1.73 10.36 10.47
CA PRO A 162 -1.69 9.58 11.71
C PRO A 162 -1.71 8.06 11.49
N VAL A 163 -2.24 7.59 10.36
CA VAL A 163 -2.20 6.17 9.96
C VAL A 163 -0.78 5.66 9.87
N ASN A 164 0.18 6.45 9.35
CA ASN A 164 1.58 6.02 9.20
C ASN A 164 2.21 5.66 10.56
N ILE A 165 1.99 6.49 11.58
CA ILE A 165 2.54 6.27 12.93
C ILE A 165 1.90 5.03 13.56
N LYS A 166 0.57 4.94 13.53
CA LYS A 166 -0.16 3.79 14.08
C LYS A 166 0.22 2.48 13.40
N ALA A 167 0.40 2.50 12.09
CA ALA A 167 0.79 1.34 11.30
C ALA A 167 2.20 0.86 11.64
N ALA A 168 3.18 1.77 11.73
CA ALA A 168 4.54 1.46 12.18
C ALA A 168 4.56 0.88 13.60
N GLU A 169 3.83 1.48 14.54
CA GLU A 169 3.74 1.01 15.92
C GLU A 169 3.05 -0.38 16.05
N ARG A 170 1.99 -0.64 15.28
CA ARG A 170 1.32 -1.96 15.28
C ARG A 170 2.21 -3.05 14.69
N MET A 171 2.89 -2.76 13.59
CA MET A 171 3.81 -3.72 12.97
C MET A 171 5.06 -3.96 13.80
N GLY A 172 5.61 -2.93 14.45
CA GLY A 172 6.71 -3.10 15.41
C GLY A 172 6.33 -4.05 16.53
N ARG A 173 5.19 -3.82 17.20
CA ARG A 173 4.70 -4.72 18.26
C ARG A 173 4.46 -6.15 17.78
N LEU A 174 3.99 -6.33 16.54
CA LEU A 174 3.81 -7.66 15.95
C LEU A 174 5.16 -8.36 15.72
N HIS A 175 6.16 -7.63 15.21
CA HIS A 175 7.53 -8.11 15.06
C HIS A 175 8.10 -8.57 16.41
N ASP A 176 7.99 -7.73 17.43
CA ASP A 176 8.58 -8.02 18.74
C ASP A 176 7.90 -9.22 19.40
N ARG A 177 6.59 -9.35 19.24
CA ARG A 177 5.84 -10.51 19.75
C ARG A 177 6.22 -11.81 19.06
N LEU A 178 6.53 -11.79 17.76
CA LEU A 178 7.05 -12.95 17.03
C LEU A 178 8.48 -13.28 17.46
N ARG A 179 9.32 -12.28 17.70
CA ARG A 179 10.68 -12.46 18.22
C ARG A 179 10.64 -13.10 19.61
N GLU A 180 9.80 -12.62 20.51
CA GLU A 180 9.60 -13.18 21.86
C GLU A 180 9.14 -14.65 21.86
N SER A 181 8.45 -15.09 20.79
CA SER A 181 8.05 -16.50 20.63
C SER A 181 9.16 -17.40 20.07
N GLY A 182 10.34 -16.84 19.81
CA GLY A 182 11.52 -17.53 19.25
C GLY A 182 11.58 -17.52 17.72
N TYR A 183 10.75 -16.72 17.05
CA TYR A 183 10.82 -16.52 15.61
C TYR A 183 11.69 -15.31 15.30
N GLU A 184 12.99 -15.53 15.07
CA GLU A 184 14.00 -14.46 14.97
C GLU A 184 14.89 -14.56 13.71
N GLY A 185 15.68 -13.51 13.45
CA GLY A 185 16.66 -13.44 12.36
C GLY A 185 16.02 -13.34 10.98
N HIS A 186 16.76 -13.77 9.95
CA HIS A 186 16.35 -13.69 8.53
C HIS A 186 14.87 -14.02 8.28
N LYS A 187 14.40 -15.14 8.82
CA LYS A 187 13.02 -15.62 8.64
C LYS A 187 11.98 -14.64 9.20
N LEU A 188 12.26 -13.95 10.31
CA LEU A 188 11.37 -12.95 10.90
C LEU A 188 11.24 -11.75 9.97
N GLU A 189 12.37 -11.25 9.48
CA GLU A 189 12.42 -10.05 8.64
C GLU A 189 11.66 -10.27 7.33
N VAL A 190 11.93 -11.39 6.65
CA VAL A 190 11.24 -11.75 5.41
C VAL A 190 9.76 -12.01 5.67
N PHE A 191 9.40 -12.66 6.78
CA PHE A 191 8.01 -12.90 7.14
C PHE A 191 7.23 -11.60 7.38
N LEU A 192 7.80 -10.65 8.12
CA LEU A 192 7.17 -9.36 8.42
C LEU A 192 6.99 -8.54 7.14
N VAL A 193 7.98 -8.53 6.25
CA VAL A 193 7.90 -7.83 4.96
C VAL A 193 6.84 -8.45 4.04
N ARG A 194 6.65 -9.78 4.08
CA ARG A 194 5.53 -10.45 3.38
C ARG A 194 4.17 -10.07 3.94
N LEU A 195 4.04 -9.96 5.27
CA LEU A 195 2.81 -9.48 5.90
C LEU A 195 2.52 -8.03 5.51
N LEU A 196 3.54 -7.16 5.52
CA LEU A 196 3.42 -5.77 5.06
C LEU A 196 2.89 -5.69 3.62
N PHE A 197 3.42 -6.53 2.72
CA PHE A 197 2.90 -6.62 1.36
C PHE A 197 1.43 -7.05 1.34
N CYS A 198 1.04 -8.08 2.10
CA CYS A 198 -0.35 -8.56 2.13
C CYS A 198 -1.33 -7.50 2.67
N LEU A 199 -0.94 -6.77 3.72
CA LEU A 199 -1.72 -5.68 4.32
C LEU A 199 -1.93 -4.55 3.31
N PHE A 200 -0.87 -4.16 2.59
CA PHE A 200 -1.02 -3.20 1.51
C PHE A 200 -1.86 -3.74 0.34
N ALA A 201 -1.68 -5.01 0.00
CA ALA A 201 -2.33 -5.62 -1.15
C ALA A 201 -3.84 -5.77 -0.98
N GLU A 202 -4.35 -5.97 0.24
CA GLU A 202 -5.79 -6.07 0.50
C GLU A 202 -6.53 -4.74 0.47
N ASP A 203 -5.86 -3.65 0.84
CA ASP A 203 -6.41 -2.29 0.82
C ASP A 203 -6.20 -1.57 -0.52
N THR A 204 -5.52 -2.25 -1.44
CA THR A 204 -5.35 -1.82 -2.81
C THR A 204 -5.98 -2.84 -3.76
N THR A 205 -5.85 -2.60 -5.06
CA THR A 205 -6.44 -3.49 -6.08
C THR A 205 -5.54 -4.70 -6.39
N LEU A 206 -4.54 -4.98 -5.55
CA LEU A 206 -3.65 -6.12 -5.73
C LEU A 206 -4.36 -7.43 -5.34
N PHE A 207 -5.11 -7.46 -4.24
CA PHE A 207 -5.99 -8.57 -3.89
C PHE A 207 -7.44 -8.24 -4.24
N GLU A 208 -8.08 -9.14 -4.99
CA GLU A 208 -9.48 -9.01 -5.38
C GLU A 208 -10.26 -10.19 -4.78
N PRO A 209 -11.32 -9.95 -3.97
CA PRO A 209 -11.83 -8.65 -3.50
C PRO A 209 -10.94 -7.92 -2.47
N MET A 210 -11.16 -6.62 -2.27
CA MET A 210 -10.56 -5.88 -1.14
C MET A 210 -10.93 -6.53 0.20
N GLY A 211 -9.99 -6.54 1.14
CA GLY A 211 -10.15 -7.21 2.44
C GLY A 211 -10.02 -8.74 2.38
N SER A 212 -9.65 -9.34 1.24
CA SER A 212 -9.50 -10.80 1.12
C SER A 212 -8.50 -11.39 2.12
N PHE A 213 -7.43 -10.64 2.46
CA PHE A 213 -6.43 -11.12 3.41
C PHE A 213 -7.01 -11.16 4.81
N ARG A 214 -7.62 -10.08 5.28
CA ARG A 214 -8.37 -10.03 6.52
C ARG A 214 -9.45 -11.13 6.60
N ASP A 215 -10.25 -11.29 5.55
CA ASP A 215 -11.31 -12.29 5.50
C ASP A 215 -10.75 -13.72 5.59
N TYR A 216 -9.62 -13.98 4.94
CA TYR A 216 -8.91 -15.25 5.05
C TYR A 216 -8.45 -15.50 6.50
N LEU A 217 -7.90 -14.49 7.17
CA LEU A 217 -7.50 -14.61 8.57
C LEU A 217 -8.71 -14.81 9.50
N GLU A 218 -9.79 -14.04 9.33
CA GLU A 218 -10.97 -14.12 10.18
C GLU A 218 -11.68 -15.48 10.05
N ASN A 219 -11.81 -15.99 8.83
CA ASN A 219 -12.68 -17.13 8.52
C ASN A 219 -11.93 -18.46 8.35
N CYS A 220 -10.61 -18.43 8.09
CA CYS A 220 -9.82 -19.63 7.84
C CYS A 220 -8.72 -19.88 8.88
N SER A 221 -8.67 -19.12 9.98
CA SER A 221 -7.81 -19.40 11.13
C SER A 221 -8.61 -19.55 12.44
N HIS A 222 -8.10 -20.37 13.36
CA HIS A 222 -8.69 -20.56 14.68
C HIS A 222 -8.55 -19.29 15.54
N LYS A 223 -9.55 -19.02 16.37
CA LYS A 223 -9.57 -17.86 17.30
C LYS A 223 -8.46 -17.90 18.37
N ASP A 224 -7.84 -19.05 18.59
CA ASP A 224 -6.69 -19.20 19.50
C ASP A 224 -5.34 -18.97 18.81
N GLY A 225 -5.33 -18.75 17.48
CA GLY A 225 -4.12 -18.49 16.70
C GLY A 225 -3.27 -19.73 16.39
N SER A 226 -3.66 -20.91 16.86
CA SER A 226 -2.84 -22.14 16.80
C SER A 226 -2.45 -22.57 15.39
N ASP A 227 -3.31 -22.35 14.39
CA ASP A 227 -3.06 -22.72 13.00
C ASP A 227 -2.60 -21.55 12.12
N LEU A 228 -2.54 -20.33 12.65
CA LEU A 228 -2.30 -19.09 11.88
C LEU A 228 -1.02 -19.15 11.03
N GLY A 229 0.11 -19.55 11.62
CA GLY A 229 1.37 -19.65 10.88
C GLY A 229 1.30 -20.60 9.70
N SER A 230 0.62 -21.74 9.85
CA SER A 230 0.47 -22.74 8.78
C SER A 230 -0.43 -22.22 7.64
N ARG A 231 -1.47 -21.45 7.98
CA ARG A 231 -2.35 -20.78 7.01
C ARG A 231 -1.57 -19.74 6.20
N LEU A 232 -0.79 -18.89 6.88
CA LEU A 232 0.04 -17.88 6.22
C LEU A 232 1.09 -18.51 5.30
N ALA A 233 1.74 -19.59 5.73
CA ALA A 233 2.70 -20.30 4.89
C ALA A 233 2.04 -20.87 3.61
N HIS A 234 0.84 -21.43 3.72
CA HIS A 234 0.10 -21.92 2.56
C HIS A 234 -0.32 -20.76 1.63
N LEU A 235 -0.78 -19.63 2.19
CA LEU A 235 -1.05 -18.42 1.41
C LEU A 235 0.20 -17.95 0.65
N PHE A 236 1.35 -17.85 1.31
CA PHE A 236 2.60 -17.43 0.66
C PHE A 236 3.02 -18.36 -0.47
N GLN A 237 2.80 -19.67 -0.32
CA GLN A 237 3.00 -20.63 -1.39
C GLN A 237 2.05 -20.36 -2.58
N VAL A 238 0.79 -20.05 -2.32
CA VAL A 238 -0.20 -19.70 -3.37
C VAL A 238 0.20 -18.41 -4.11
N LEU A 239 0.68 -17.40 -3.39
CA LEU A 239 1.19 -16.14 -3.95
C LEU A 239 2.45 -16.37 -4.82
N ASN A 240 3.21 -17.43 -4.54
CA ASN A 240 4.36 -17.87 -5.35
C ASN A 240 4.02 -18.95 -6.41
N THR A 241 2.76 -19.35 -6.56
CA THR A 241 2.36 -20.39 -7.52
C THR A 241 1.50 -19.81 -8.65
N LEU A 242 2.02 -19.86 -9.88
CA LEU A 242 1.28 -19.52 -11.10
C LEU A 242 -0.09 -20.21 -11.12
N GLU A 243 -1.14 -19.48 -11.48
CA GLU A 243 -2.52 -19.97 -11.45
C GLU A 243 -2.70 -21.32 -12.17
N SER A 244 -2.07 -21.47 -13.34
CA SER A 244 -2.13 -22.70 -14.14
C SER A 244 -1.39 -23.89 -13.53
N LYS A 245 -0.52 -23.66 -12.53
CA LYS A 245 0.24 -24.69 -11.80
C LYS A 245 -0.36 -25.02 -10.43
N ARG A 246 -1.43 -24.33 -10.03
CA ARG A 246 -2.13 -24.60 -8.75
C ARG A 246 -2.81 -25.97 -8.80
N GLN A 247 -2.94 -26.59 -7.64
CA GLN A 247 -3.67 -27.85 -7.51
C GLN A 247 -5.15 -27.64 -7.86
N LYS A 248 -5.75 -28.60 -8.61
CA LYS A 248 -7.13 -28.48 -9.12
C LYS A 248 -8.20 -28.41 -8.02
N ASN A 249 -7.89 -28.92 -6.84
CA ASN A 249 -8.74 -28.96 -5.66
C ASN A 249 -8.34 -27.89 -4.62
N LEU A 250 -7.55 -26.87 -5.01
CA LEU A 250 -7.25 -25.74 -4.13
C LEU A 250 -8.55 -25.08 -3.68
N ASN A 251 -8.64 -24.77 -2.39
CA ASN A 251 -9.80 -24.13 -1.80
C ASN A 251 -10.09 -22.78 -2.47
N GLU A 252 -11.37 -22.49 -2.74
CA GLU A 252 -11.80 -21.26 -3.43
C GLU A 252 -11.32 -19.98 -2.71
N THR A 253 -11.30 -19.97 -1.38
CA THR A 253 -10.82 -18.82 -0.58
C THR A 253 -9.33 -18.53 -0.80
N LEU A 254 -8.53 -19.54 -1.14
CA LEU A 254 -7.12 -19.35 -1.50
C LEU A 254 -6.95 -19.09 -3.00
N ALA A 255 -7.81 -19.67 -3.84
CA ALA A 255 -7.73 -19.54 -5.28
C ALA A 255 -7.94 -18.09 -5.78
N VAL A 256 -8.61 -17.23 -5.00
CA VAL A 256 -8.81 -15.81 -5.32
C VAL A 256 -7.52 -14.99 -5.29
N PHE A 257 -6.52 -15.38 -4.50
CA PHE A 257 -5.28 -14.62 -4.40
C PHE A 257 -4.49 -14.74 -5.71
N PRO A 258 -3.95 -13.64 -6.23
CA PRO A 258 -3.20 -13.66 -7.48
C PRO A 258 -1.85 -14.35 -7.31
N TYR A 259 -1.21 -14.65 -8.43
CA TYR A 259 0.22 -14.92 -8.43
C TYR A 259 0.98 -13.59 -8.39
N VAL A 260 1.87 -13.43 -7.41
CA VAL A 260 2.57 -12.16 -7.15
C VAL A 260 3.97 -12.13 -7.76
N ASN A 261 4.74 -13.19 -7.56
CA ASN A 261 6.19 -13.13 -7.27
C ASN A 261 7.11 -12.21 -8.11
N GLY A 262 8.28 -11.98 -7.52
CA GLY A 262 9.41 -11.15 -7.93
C GLY A 262 10.45 -11.26 -6.81
N GLN A 263 10.88 -12.49 -6.53
CA GLN A 263 11.71 -12.93 -5.38
C GLN A 263 11.05 -12.85 -3.98
N LEU A 264 10.12 -11.92 -3.73
CA LEU A 264 9.52 -11.71 -2.39
C LEU A 264 8.96 -12.98 -1.71
N PHE A 265 8.26 -13.84 -2.47
CA PHE A 265 7.65 -15.08 -1.97
C PHE A 265 8.41 -16.36 -2.39
N GLU A 266 9.61 -16.22 -2.97
CA GLU A 266 10.36 -17.34 -3.53
C GLU A 266 10.91 -18.28 -2.45
N GLU A 267 11.44 -17.72 -1.38
CA GLU A 267 12.03 -18.47 -0.28
C GLU A 267 10.96 -19.18 0.58
N THR A 268 11.18 -20.46 0.86
CA THR A 268 10.38 -21.20 1.84
C THR A 268 10.87 -20.92 3.25
N LEU A 269 10.03 -20.27 4.06
CA LEU A 269 10.35 -19.98 5.46
C LEU A 269 9.84 -21.08 6.40
N SER A 270 10.48 -21.23 7.56
CA SER A 270 9.91 -22.03 8.65
C SER A 270 8.59 -21.42 9.12
N ILE A 271 7.62 -22.27 9.46
CA ILE A 271 6.30 -21.82 9.92
C ILE A 271 6.40 -21.22 11.33
N PRO A 272 5.93 -19.99 11.59
CA PRO A 272 5.91 -19.43 12.93
C PRO A 272 4.83 -20.08 13.79
N THR A 273 5.12 -20.25 15.08
CA THR A 273 4.09 -20.61 16.07
C THR A 273 3.40 -19.34 16.53
N CYS A 274 2.08 -19.31 16.41
CA CYS A 274 1.27 -18.15 16.78
C CYS A 274 0.32 -18.48 17.94
N ASP A 275 -0.08 -17.45 18.66
CA ASP A 275 -1.10 -17.50 19.70
C ASP A 275 -2.24 -16.52 19.39
N ARG A 276 -3.23 -16.46 20.29
CA ARG A 276 -4.37 -15.55 20.15
C ARG A 276 -3.90 -14.11 20.04
N THR A 277 -2.86 -13.73 20.78
CA THR A 277 -2.34 -12.35 20.80
C THR A 277 -1.77 -11.95 19.44
N ILE A 278 -0.92 -12.80 18.85
CA ILE A 278 -0.34 -12.56 17.51
C ILE A 278 -1.46 -12.48 16.46
N ARG A 279 -2.47 -13.35 16.55
CA ARG A 279 -3.62 -13.31 15.65
C ARG A 279 -4.39 -11.99 15.73
N GLU A 280 -4.72 -11.55 16.94
CA GLU A 280 -5.45 -10.30 17.13
C GLU A 280 -4.61 -9.09 16.71
N MET A 281 -3.30 -9.08 17.00
CA MET A 281 -2.39 -8.02 16.52
C MET A 281 -2.35 -7.93 14.99
N LEU A 282 -2.32 -9.07 14.29
CA LEU A 282 -2.34 -9.08 12.83
C LEU A 282 -3.70 -8.59 12.29
N LEU A 283 -4.83 -9.00 12.89
CA LEU A 283 -6.15 -8.48 12.52
C LEU A 283 -6.29 -6.98 12.80
N ASP A 284 -5.69 -6.49 13.89
CA ASP A 284 -5.62 -5.06 14.17
C ASP A 284 -4.78 -4.33 13.11
N CYS A 285 -3.73 -4.95 12.56
CA CYS A 285 -3.01 -4.39 11.42
C CYS A 285 -3.92 -4.31 10.18
N CYS A 286 -4.71 -5.35 9.88
CA CYS A 286 -5.64 -5.40 8.73
C CYS A 286 -6.80 -4.39 8.82
N ALA A 287 -6.99 -3.76 9.98
CA ALA A 287 -8.04 -2.76 10.18
C ALA A 287 -7.59 -1.32 9.87
N LEU A 288 -6.30 -1.12 9.63
CA LEU A 288 -5.78 0.15 9.13
C LEU A 288 -5.95 0.21 7.61
N ASP A 289 -6.07 1.41 7.05
CA ASP A 289 -6.11 1.63 5.60
C ASP A 289 -4.68 1.79 5.06
N TRP A 290 -4.08 0.68 4.63
CA TRP A 290 -2.72 0.64 4.09
C TRP A 290 -2.60 1.29 2.70
N GLY A 291 -3.72 1.53 2.01
CA GLY A 291 -3.75 2.28 0.75
C GLY A 291 -3.36 3.75 0.92
N ARG A 292 -3.51 4.31 2.12
CA ARG A 292 -3.15 5.71 2.45
C ARG A 292 -1.70 5.90 2.89
N ILE A 293 -0.96 4.82 3.02
CA ILE A 293 0.34 4.84 3.66
C ILE A 293 1.40 5.47 2.74
N SER A 294 2.15 6.40 3.32
CA SER A 294 3.24 7.08 2.62
C SER A 294 4.57 6.34 2.77
N PRO A 295 5.54 6.58 1.88
CA PRO A 295 6.91 6.08 2.06
C PRO A 295 7.55 6.40 3.41
N ALA A 296 7.09 7.47 4.09
CA ALA A 296 7.60 7.83 5.40
C ALA A 296 7.35 6.74 6.46
N ILE A 297 6.36 5.86 6.26
CA ILE A 297 6.13 4.74 7.17
C ILE A 297 7.34 3.80 7.23
N PHE A 298 8.05 3.60 6.12
CA PHE A 298 9.09 2.57 6.04
C PHE A 298 10.25 2.96 6.95
N GLY A 299 10.55 4.25 7.02
CA GLY A 299 11.49 4.82 7.98
C GLY A 299 11.02 4.67 9.42
N ALA A 300 9.74 4.93 9.70
CA ALA A 300 9.19 4.79 11.05
C ALA A 300 9.15 3.31 11.51
N LEU A 301 8.75 2.39 10.63
CA LEU A 301 8.72 0.96 10.86
C LEU A 301 10.13 0.43 11.17
N PHE A 302 11.10 0.81 10.35
CA PHE A 302 12.50 0.47 10.57
C PHE A 302 13.00 0.97 11.93
N GLN A 303 12.68 2.21 12.30
CA GLN A 303 13.05 2.76 13.59
C GLN A 303 12.37 2.02 14.75
N CYS A 304 11.07 1.76 14.67
CA CYS A 304 10.35 1.03 15.72
C CYS A 304 10.98 -0.34 16.01
N VAL A 305 11.36 -1.09 14.97
CA VAL A 305 12.02 -2.40 15.12
C VAL A 305 13.44 -2.27 15.68
N MET A 306 14.20 -1.26 15.26
CA MET A 306 15.57 -1.02 15.77
C MET A 306 15.62 -0.46 17.19
N ASP A 307 14.58 0.23 17.64
CA ASP A 307 14.55 0.94 18.93
C ASP A 307 14.60 -0.02 20.12
N GLU A 308 14.00 -1.20 19.99
CA GLU A 308 13.99 -2.21 21.04
C GLU A 308 15.32 -2.96 21.20
N GLU A 309 16.15 -3.02 20.15
CA GLU A 309 17.54 -3.52 20.24
C GLU A 309 18.49 -2.52 20.92
N GLY A 310 17.97 -1.35 21.29
CA GLY A 310 18.63 -0.32 22.09
C GLY A 310 19.02 0.91 21.28
N SER A 311 18.73 2.09 21.85
CA SER A 311 19.10 3.41 21.29
C SER A 311 20.57 3.58 20.87
N ALA A 312 21.48 2.75 21.41
CA ALA A 312 22.88 2.69 21.04
C ALA A 312 23.12 2.08 19.64
N ARG A 313 22.40 1.03 19.24
CA ARG A 313 22.53 0.40 17.91
C ARG A 313 22.08 1.36 16.81
N ARG A 314 20.95 2.04 17.02
CA ARG A 314 20.45 3.09 16.11
C ARG A 314 21.45 4.22 15.92
N ARG A 315 22.06 4.71 17.01
CA ARG A 315 23.06 5.78 16.94
C ARG A 315 24.34 5.31 16.25
N ASN A 316 24.79 4.09 16.53
CA ASN A 316 26.02 3.53 15.97
C ASN A 316 25.90 3.25 14.46
N LEU A 317 24.74 2.75 14.03
CA LEU A 317 24.44 2.51 12.61
C LEU A 317 24.01 3.78 11.86
N GLY A 318 23.79 4.91 12.56
CA GLY A 318 23.26 6.12 11.96
C GLY A 318 21.85 5.92 11.38
N ALA A 319 21.06 5.00 11.94
CA ALA A 319 19.74 4.54 11.47
C ALA A 319 18.64 5.61 11.65
N HIS A 320 18.86 6.79 11.09
CA HIS A 320 17.91 7.89 10.97
C HIS A 320 17.41 7.93 9.54
N TYR A 321 16.11 7.69 9.34
CA TYR A 321 15.55 7.83 8.00
C TYR A 321 15.61 9.31 7.57
N THR A 322 15.84 9.53 6.29
CA THR A 322 15.87 10.88 5.71
C THR A 322 14.45 11.31 5.38
N SER A 323 14.03 12.49 5.83
CA SER A 323 12.70 13.03 5.54
C SER A 323 12.53 13.35 4.05
N GLU A 324 11.29 13.27 3.55
CA GLU A 324 10.97 13.61 2.17
C GLU A 324 11.45 15.01 1.79
N GLU A 325 11.27 15.99 2.68
CA GLU A 325 11.72 17.37 2.46
C GLU A 325 13.24 17.44 2.19
N ASN A 326 14.03 16.70 2.96
CA ASN A 326 15.48 16.69 2.81
C ASN A 326 15.93 15.91 1.57
N ILE A 327 15.23 14.83 1.22
CA ILE A 327 15.46 14.10 -0.03
C ILE A 327 15.20 15.03 -1.22
N LEU A 328 14.09 15.75 -1.24
CA LEU A 328 13.74 16.71 -2.29
C LEU A 328 14.78 17.84 -2.40
N LYS A 329 15.34 18.33 -1.29
CA LYS A 329 16.44 19.32 -1.34
C LYS A 329 17.68 18.79 -2.06
N LEU A 330 17.91 17.48 -2.05
CA LEU A 330 19.05 16.84 -2.72
C LEU A 330 18.73 16.51 -4.19
N ILE A 331 17.61 15.81 -4.46
CA ILE A 331 17.34 15.29 -5.82
C ILE A 331 16.91 16.37 -6.82
N LYS A 332 16.32 17.48 -6.35
CA LYS A 332 15.93 18.63 -7.18
C LYS A 332 17.11 19.23 -7.94
N PRO A 333 18.15 19.74 -7.28
CA PRO A 333 19.32 20.26 -7.98
C PRO A 333 20.17 19.16 -8.63
N LEU A 334 20.09 17.90 -8.18
CA LEU A 334 20.90 16.82 -8.72
C LEU A 334 20.47 16.40 -10.14
N PHE A 335 19.16 16.28 -10.37
CA PHE A 335 18.64 15.85 -11.68
C PHE A 335 17.21 16.30 -11.98
N LEU A 336 16.36 16.41 -10.96
CA LEU A 336 14.92 16.52 -11.16
C LEU A 336 14.52 17.88 -11.76
N ASP A 337 15.12 18.98 -11.33
CA ASP A 337 14.81 20.32 -11.86
C ASP A 337 15.17 20.44 -13.35
N ASP A 338 16.30 19.84 -13.76
CA ASP A 338 16.75 19.82 -15.17
C ASP A 338 15.80 19.00 -16.06
N LEU A 339 15.34 17.83 -15.58
CA LEU A 339 14.36 17.02 -16.29
C LEU A 339 13.01 17.75 -16.46
N TRP A 340 12.55 18.48 -15.43
CA TRP A 340 11.35 19.31 -15.53
C TRP A 340 11.53 20.50 -16.49
N ALA A 341 12.72 21.11 -16.53
CA ALA A 341 13.03 22.17 -17.47
C ALA A 341 13.02 21.64 -18.93
N GLU A 342 13.60 20.46 -19.16
CA GLU A 342 13.60 19.78 -20.46
C GLU A 342 12.18 19.41 -20.91
N PHE A 343 11.33 18.93 -19.99
CA PHE A 343 9.91 18.69 -20.27
C PHE A 343 9.19 19.97 -20.71
N LYS A 344 9.35 21.07 -19.96
CA LYS A 344 8.72 22.37 -20.29
C LYS A 344 9.15 22.87 -21.67
N ALA A 345 10.42 22.70 -22.03
CA ALA A 345 10.95 23.05 -23.35
C ALA A 345 10.42 22.13 -24.47
N SER A 346 10.12 20.87 -24.15
CA SER A 346 9.69 19.84 -25.09
C SER A 346 8.17 19.74 -25.29
N LYS A 347 7.37 20.41 -24.45
CA LYS A 347 5.89 20.30 -24.37
C LYS A 347 5.14 20.47 -25.69
N ARG A 348 5.72 21.17 -26.67
CA ARG A 348 5.11 21.41 -28.00
C ARG A 348 5.50 20.39 -29.07
N SER A 349 6.38 19.44 -28.77
CA SER A 349 6.88 18.46 -29.74
C SER A 349 6.73 17.04 -29.20
N THR A 350 5.80 16.28 -29.78
CA THR A 350 5.58 14.88 -29.39
C THR A 350 6.84 14.03 -29.55
N LYS A 351 7.66 14.29 -30.58
CA LYS A 351 8.94 13.60 -30.77
C LYS A 351 9.87 13.82 -29.57
N LYS A 352 10.06 15.07 -29.14
CA LYS A 352 10.90 15.39 -27.98
C LYS A 352 10.34 14.82 -26.68
N LEU A 353 9.01 14.79 -26.53
CA LEU A 353 8.36 14.15 -25.39
C LEU A 353 8.64 12.64 -25.34
N PHE A 354 8.61 11.94 -26.48
CA PHE A 354 8.99 10.52 -26.53
C PHE A 354 10.48 10.28 -26.27
N GLU A 355 11.34 11.18 -26.75
CA GLU A 355 12.79 11.13 -26.47
C GLU A 355 13.05 11.31 -24.97
N LEU A 356 12.39 12.29 -24.35
CA LEU A 356 12.47 12.51 -22.90
C LEU A 356 11.93 11.31 -22.11
N ASN A 357 10.79 10.73 -22.52
CA ASN A 357 10.23 9.53 -21.89
C ASN A 357 11.23 8.36 -21.90
N LYS A 358 11.87 8.13 -23.05
CA LYS A 358 12.91 7.10 -23.19
C LYS A 358 14.15 7.42 -22.38
N LYS A 359 14.50 8.69 -22.23
CA LYS A 359 15.64 9.14 -21.42
C LYS A 359 15.38 8.82 -19.95
N ILE A 360 14.25 9.25 -19.39
CA ILE A 360 13.95 9.04 -17.96
C ILE A 360 13.81 7.56 -17.60
N ALA A 361 13.33 6.72 -18.52
CA ALA A 361 13.23 5.27 -18.34
C ALA A 361 14.56 4.51 -18.42
N ARG A 362 15.65 5.19 -18.79
CA ARG A 362 17.00 4.61 -18.86
C ARG A 362 17.92 5.04 -17.73
N LEU A 363 17.53 6.09 -16.99
CA LEU A 363 18.34 6.60 -15.89
C LEU A 363 18.51 5.54 -14.81
N LYS A 364 19.71 5.40 -14.27
CA LYS A 364 20.00 4.49 -13.15
C LYS A 364 20.43 5.25 -11.91
N PHE A 365 19.82 4.91 -10.78
CA PHE A 365 20.02 5.56 -9.49
C PHE A 365 20.64 4.58 -8.50
N PHE A 366 21.71 5.00 -7.83
CA PHE A 366 22.42 4.16 -6.89
C PHE A 366 22.54 4.82 -5.52
N ASP A 367 22.10 4.12 -4.47
CA ASP A 367 22.27 4.52 -3.08
C ASP A 367 23.12 3.50 -2.30
N PRO A 368 24.42 3.77 -2.07
CA PRO A 368 25.34 2.85 -1.39
C PRO A 368 25.17 2.81 0.15
N ALA A 369 24.15 3.45 0.72
CA ALA A 369 23.78 3.34 2.13
C ALA A 369 22.27 3.57 2.28
N CYS A 370 21.47 2.73 1.59
CA CYS A 370 20.09 3.10 1.26
C CYS A 370 19.10 3.02 2.42
N GLY A 371 19.44 2.35 3.54
CA GLY A 371 18.50 2.10 4.62
C GLY A 371 17.23 1.44 4.10
N CYS A 372 16.07 1.95 4.53
CA CYS A 372 14.75 1.53 4.06
C CYS A 372 14.40 2.01 2.63
N GLY A 373 15.35 2.60 1.89
CA GLY A 373 15.19 2.91 0.46
C GLY A 373 14.50 4.24 0.15
N ASN A 374 14.28 5.14 1.12
CA ASN A 374 13.51 6.37 0.92
C ASN A 374 14.01 7.23 -0.25
N PHE A 375 15.32 7.35 -0.44
CA PHE A 375 15.88 8.11 -1.57
C PHE A 375 15.46 7.50 -2.91
N LEU A 376 15.58 6.18 -3.05
CA LEU A 376 15.19 5.44 -4.25
C LEU A 376 13.67 5.55 -4.49
N VAL A 377 12.88 5.39 -3.44
CA VAL A 377 11.41 5.49 -3.48
C VAL A 377 10.94 6.87 -3.93
N ILE A 378 11.49 7.94 -3.35
CA ILE A 378 11.09 9.31 -3.71
C ILE A 378 11.59 9.64 -5.12
N ALA A 379 12.83 9.30 -5.48
CA ALA A 379 13.34 9.50 -6.84
C ALA A 379 12.46 8.78 -7.88
N TYR A 380 12.07 7.54 -7.61
CA TYR A 380 11.15 6.77 -8.43
C TYR A 380 9.78 7.45 -8.57
N ARG A 381 9.16 7.86 -7.46
CA ARG A 381 7.88 8.56 -7.44
C ARG A 381 7.93 9.83 -8.29
N GLU A 382 8.96 10.67 -8.12
CA GLU A 382 9.12 11.92 -8.86
C GLU A 382 9.32 11.67 -10.37
N LEU A 383 10.05 10.62 -10.76
CA LEU A 383 10.16 10.21 -12.16
C LEU A 383 8.82 9.74 -12.74
N ARG A 384 8.04 8.95 -11.99
CA ARG A 384 6.69 8.53 -12.42
C ARG A 384 5.72 9.70 -12.53
N LEU A 385 5.83 10.71 -11.67
CA LEU A 385 5.04 11.94 -11.77
C LEU A 385 5.41 12.76 -13.03
N LEU A 386 6.70 12.86 -13.32
CA LEU A 386 7.16 13.49 -14.57
C LEU A 386 6.71 12.70 -15.80
N GLU A 387 6.81 11.37 -15.78
CA GLU A 387 6.31 10.48 -16.83
C GLU A 387 4.81 10.71 -17.06
N LEU A 388 4.01 10.79 -16.00
CA LEU A 388 2.58 11.08 -16.08
C LEU A 388 2.29 12.42 -16.79
N GLU A 389 3.06 13.48 -16.49
CA GLU A 389 2.93 14.78 -17.18
C GLU A 389 3.34 14.71 -18.67
N ILE A 390 4.36 13.91 -19.00
CA ILE A 390 4.74 13.63 -20.39
C ILE A 390 3.59 12.95 -21.12
N LEU A 391 2.98 11.92 -20.52
CA LEU A 391 1.85 11.19 -21.10
C LEU A 391 0.61 12.08 -21.26
N ARG A 392 0.33 12.95 -20.29
CA ARG A 392 -0.73 13.98 -20.39
C ARG A 392 -0.51 14.90 -21.60
N ALA A 393 0.71 15.39 -21.79
CA ALA A 393 1.06 16.25 -22.92
C ALA A 393 0.96 15.53 -24.28
N VAL A 394 1.37 14.25 -24.35
CA VAL A 394 1.24 13.42 -25.56
C VAL A 394 -0.24 13.22 -25.91
N ARG A 395 -1.10 12.89 -24.93
CA ARG A 395 -2.55 12.72 -25.13
C ARG A 395 -3.23 14.01 -25.60
N ALA A 396 -2.85 15.16 -25.03
CA ALA A 396 -3.38 16.46 -25.42
C ALA A 396 -3.04 16.84 -26.88
N SER A 397 -1.97 16.28 -27.44
CA SER A 397 -1.53 16.51 -28.82
C SER A 397 -2.39 15.78 -29.88
N GLY A 398 -3.48 15.12 -29.48
CA GLY A 398 -4.49 14.55 -30.40
C GLY A 398 -4.30 13.07 -30.75
N GLN A 399 -3.26 12.40 -30.24
CA GLN A 399 -3.01 10.97 -30.46
C GLN A 399 -3.88 10.08 -29.55
N ARG A 400 -5.21 10.13 -29.76
CA ARG A 400 -6.21 9.38 -28.96
C ARG A 400 -6.15 7.85 -29.12
N HIS A 401 -5.35 7.33 -30.06
CA HIS A 401 -5.25 5.89 -30.36
C HIS A 401 -3.98 5.24 -29.81
N LEU A 402 -3.12 5.98 -29.10
CA LEU A 402 -1.96 5.39 -28.44
C LEU A 402 -2.41 4.61 -27.21
N ASN A 403 -1.98 3.36 -27.11
CA ASN A 403 -2.09 2.59 -25.89
C ASN A 403 -1.12 3.19 -24.86
N ILE A 404 -1.64 4.06 -23.98
CA ILE A 404 -0.86 4.81 -23.00
C ILE A 404 -0.05 3.88 -22.08
N PHE A 405 -0.51 2.66 -21.85
CA PHE A 405 0.22 1.68 -21.03
C PHE A 405 1.49 1.15 -21.68
N GLN A 406 1.60 1.18 -23.02
CA GLN A 406 2.86 0.87 -23.70
C GLN A 406 3.88 2.02 -23.58
N LEU A 407 3.45 3.18 -23.11
CA LEU A 407 4.29 4.36 -22.93
C LEU A 407 4.79 4.53 -21.49
N VAL A 408 4.20 3.82 -20.53
CA VAL A 408 4.75 3.72 -19.16
C VAL A 408 5.99 2.84 -19.22
N GLN A 409 7.16 3.44 -19.07
CA GLN A 409 8.47 2.81 -19.25
C GLN A 409 9.34 2.89 -18.00
N VAL A 410 9.12 3.88 -17.12
CA VAL A 410 9.86 3.97 -15.85
C VAL A 410 9.48 2.80 -14.95
N ASP A 411 10.45 2.08 -14.43
CA ASP A 411 10.27 0.86 -13.63
C ASP A 411 11.30 0.75 -12.49
N VAL A 412 11.09 -0.19 -11.56
CA VAL A 412 11.87 -0.32 -10.33
C VAL A 412 13.28 -0.89 -10.55
N ASP A 413 13.55 -1.49 -11.71
CA ASP A 413 14.87 -2.05 -12.07
C ASP A 413 15.93 -0.98 -12.42
N GLN A 414 15.52 0.28 -12.45
CA GLN A 414 16.38 1.46 -12.53
C GLN A 414 17.08 1.80 -11.21
N PHE A 415 16.70 1.15 -10.10
CA PHE A 415 17.11 1.53 -8.74
C PHE A 415 17.98 0.45 -8.10
N TYR A 416 19.10 0.90 -7.55
CA TYR A 416 20.15 0.08 -6.97
C TYR A 416 20.47 0.58 -5.57
N GLY A 417 20.76 -0.33 -4.64
CA GLY A 417 21.13 0.05 -3.29
C GLY A 417 22.05 -0.94 -2.60
N ILE A 418 22.84 -0.45 -1.63
CA ILE A 418 23.54 -1.29 -0.65
C ILE A 418 23.07 -0.88 0.74
N GLU A 419 22.75 -1.86 1.56
CA GLU A 419 22.37 -1.67 2.95
C GLU A 419 23.00 -2.78 3.80
N ILE A 420 23.54 -2.43 4.97
CA ILE A 420 24.29 -3.38 5.80
C ILE A 420 23.37 -4.31 6.59
N GLU A 421 22.21 -3.82 7.02
CA GLU A 421 21.22 -4.60 7.75
C GLU A 421 20.15 -5.20 6.81
N GLU A 422 19.78 -6.46 7.04
CA GLU A 422 18.87 -7.14 6.12
C GLU A 422 17.44 -6.58 6.14
N PHE A 423 16.90 -6.30 7.32
CA PHE A 423 15.54 -5.80 7.46
C PHE A 423 15.27 -4.52 6.63
N PRO A 424 16.05 -3.43 6.76
CA PRO A 424 15.87 -2.25 5.92
C PRO A 424 16.09 -2.54 4.42
N ALA A 425 17.02 -3.43 4.06
CA ALA A 425 17.23 -3.84 2.67
C ALA A 425 15.98 -4.53 2.07
N GLN A 426 15.29 -5.37 2.85
CA GLN A 426 14.04 -6.01 2.46
C GLN A 426 12.89 -4.99 2.37
N ILE A 427 12.81 -4.06 3.33
CA ILE A 427 11.85 -2.94 3.30
C ILE A 427 12.04 -2.11 2.03
N ALA A 428 13.27 -1.78 1.64
CA ALA A 428 13.55 -0.96 0.46
C ALA A 428 12.98 -1.57 -0.82
N GLN A 429 13.07 -2.90 -0.98
CA GLN A 429 12.50 -3.62 -2.13
C GLN A 429 10.98 -3.51 -2.16
N VAL A 430 10.32 -3.80 -1.02
CA VAL A 430 8.86 -3.72 -0.94
C VAL A 430 8.38 -2.29 -1.10
N ALA A 431 9.03 -1.31 -0.48
CA ALA A 431 8.68 0.10 -0.58
C ALA A 431 8.64 0.61 -2.04
N LEU A 432 9.59 0.18 -2.87
CA LEU A 432 9.61 0.49 -4.30
C LEU A 432 8.44 -0.14 -5.05
N TRP A 433 8.11 -1.41 -4.78
CA TRP A 433 6.92 -2.04 -5.38
C TRP A 433 5.60 -1.41 -4.93
N LEU A 434 5.48 -1.07 -3.64
CA LEU A 434 4.28 -0.41 -3.13
C LEU A 434 4.10 0.96 -3.79
N THR A 435 5.20 1.71 -3.94
CA THR A 435 5.20 3.00 -4.66
C THR A 435 4.89 2.81 -6.15
N ASP A 436 5.42 1.77 -6.80
CA ASP A 436 5.06 1.41 -8.19
C ASP A 436 3.56 1.19 -8.32
N HIS A 437 2.96 0.41 -7.43
CA HIS A 437 1.52 0.20 -7.44
C HIS A 437 0.74 1.51 -7.26
N GLN A 438 1.12 2.34 -6.29
CA GLN A 438 0.49 3.66 -6.07
C GLN A 438 0.54 4.52 -7.34
N MET A 439 1.70 4.59 -8.00
CA MET A 439 1.86 5.35 -9.24
C MET A 439 1.06 4.75 -10.41
N ASN A 440 0.97 3.42 -10.47
CA ASN A 440 0.13 2.73 -11.46
C ASN A 440 -1.36 3.02 -11.27
N MET A 441 -1.82 3.14 -10.02
CA MET A 441 -3.19 3.55 -9.71
C MET A 441 -3.46 5.01 -10.13
N MET A 442 -2.51 5.92 -9.94
CA MET A 442 -2.64 7.30 -10.43
C MET A 442 -2.73 7.37 -11.96
N VAL A 443 -1.90 6.60 -12.67
CA VAL A 443 -1.99 6.47 -14.14
C VAL A 443 -3.35 5.89 -14.53
N SER A 444 -3.82 4.87 -13.81
CA SER A 444 -5.10 4.22 -14.10
C SER A 444 -6.28 5.19 -13.98
N GLU A 445 -6.27 6.02 -12.93
CA GLU A 445 -7.29 7.04 -12.71
C GLU A 445 -7.28 8.10 -13.82
N GLU A 446 -6.09 8.63 -14.15
CA GLU A 446 -5.93 9.70 -15.15
C GLU A 446 -6.44 9.31 -16.54
N PHE A 447 -6.20 8.05 -16.92
CA PHE A 447 -6.54 7.54 -18.25
C PHE A 447 -7.82 6.71 -18.26
N GLY A 448 -8.43 6.45 -17.10
CA GLY A 448 -9.70 5.74 -16.95
C GLY A 448 -9.65 4.27 -17.36
N GLN A 449 -8.47 3.66 -17.32
CA GLN A 449 -8.23 2.27 -17.68
C GLN A 449 -7.35 1.63 -16.60
N TYR A 450 -7.63 0.39 -16.23
CA TYR A 450 -6.91 -0.26 -15.13
C TYR A 450 -5.52 -0.76 -15.56
N PHE A 451 -4.49 -0.39 -14.81
CA PHE A 451 -3.11 -0.79 -15.04
C PHE A 451 -2.42 -1.22 -13.74
N ARG A 452 -1.84 -2.41 -13.78
CA ARG A 452 -0.99 -2.94 -12.71
C ARG A 452 0.16 -3.76 -13.30
N ARG A 453 1.28 -3.80 -12.57
CA ARG A 453 2.44 -4.66 -12.88
C ARG A 453 2.43 -5.91 -11.99
N LEU A 454 1.46 -6.80 -12.21
CA LEU A 454 1.48 -8.15 -11.63
C LEU A 454 1.55 -9.22 -12.74
N PRO A 455 2.37 -10.28 -12.59
CA PRO A 455 3.34 -10.50 -11.50
C PRO A 455 4.49 -9.50 -11.51
N LEU A 456 5.25 -9.42 -10.40
CA LEU A 456 6.41 -8.54 -10.21
C LEU A 456 7.59 -9.05 -11.06
N LYS A 457 7.59 -8.69 -12.34
CA LYS A 457 8.64 -9.11 -13.29
C LYS A 457 9.98 -8.39 -13.08
N HIS A 458 9.92 -7.16 -12.58
CA HIS A 458 11.07 -6.30 -12.33
C HIS A 458 11.19 -6.02 -10.83
N ALA A 459 12.43 -5.96 -10.36
CA ALA A 459 12.76 -5.72 -8.96
C ALA A 459 13.93 -4.73 -8.89
N ALA A 460 13.90 -3.88 -7.87
CA ALA A 460 15.06 -3.08 -7.52
C ALA A 460 16.19 -3.99 -7.04
N LYS A 461 17.44 -3.66 -7.38
CA LYS A 461 18.60 -4.45 -6.96
C LYS A 461 19.16 -3.87 -5.66
N ILE A 462 18.61 -4.32 -4.53
CA ILE A 462 19.06 -3.94 -3.19
C ILE A 462 19.93 -5.08 -2.63
N GLN A 463 21.21 -4.79 -2.40
CA GLN A 463 22.17 -5.76 -1.90
C GLN A 463 22.39 -5.57 -0.41
N CYS A 464 22.13 -6.63 0.37
CA CYS A 464 22.51 -6.65 1.78
C CYS A 464 24.04 -6.86 1.87
N GLY A 465 24.76 -5.94 2.50
CA GLY A 465 26.21 -6.01 2.68
C GLY A 465 26.87 -4.69 3.07
N ASN A 466 28.15 -4.75 3.43
CA ASN A 466 28.92 -3.56 3.79
C ASN A 466 29.46 -2.85 2.53
N ALA A 467 28.89 -1.68 2.20
CA ALA A 467 29.27 -0.89 1.04
C ALA A 467 30.75 -0.47 0.99
N LEU A 468 31.44 -0.39 2.14
CA LEU A 468 32.86 -0.05 2.19
C LEU A 468 33.76 -1.23 1.80
N HIS A 469 33.30 -2.47 2.01
CA HIS A 469 34.03 -3.69 1.65
C HIS A 469 33.76 -4.15 0.23
N MET A 470 32.53 -3.97 -0.23
CA MET A 470 32.09 -4.44 -1.54
C MET A 470 32.67 -3.61 -2.69
N ASP A 471 32.85 -4.24 -3.85
CA ASP A 471 33.01 -3.53 -5.12
C ASP A 471 31.61 -3.11 -5.61
N TRP A 472 31.40 -1.81 -5.77
CA TRP A 472 30.10 -1.30 -6.20
C TRP A 472 29.72 -1.77 -7.61
N ASN A 473 30.71 -2.16 -8.44
CA ASN A 473 30.47 -2.74 -9.75
C ASN A 473 29.69 -4.07 -9.72
N ASP A 474 29.76 -4.81 -8.61
CA ASP A 474 28.98 -6.05 -8.43
C ASP A 474 27.47 -5.76 -8.29
N VAL A 475 27.13 -4.55 -7.82
CA VAL A 475 25.75 -4.09 -7.66
C VAL A 475 25.30 -3.40 -8.94
N VAL A 476 26.03 -2.39 -9.39
CA VAL A 476 25.71 -1.64 -10.60
C VAL A 476 27.01 -1.17 -11.28
N SER A 477 27.10 -1.35 -12.60
CA SER A 477 28.31 -0.97 -13.33
C SER A 477 28.53 0.54 -13.28
N VAL A 478 29.76 0.99 -13.02
CA VAL A 478 30.12 2.42 -13.04
C VAL A 478 29.86 3.10 -14.39
N TYR A 479 29.78 2.35 -15.48
CA TYR A 479 29.46 2.88 -16.81
C TYR A 479 27.96 3.08 -17.05
N ASP A 480 27.14 2.51 -16.18
CA ASP A 480 25.69 2.47 -16.29
C ASP A 480 24.98 3.37 -15.27
N VAL A 481 25.65 3.75 -14.18
CA VAL A 481 25.07 4.64 -13.15
C VAL A 481 25.04 6.08 -13.65
N ASP A 482 23.87 6.71 -13.60
CA ASP A 482 23.73 8.15 -13.89
C ASP A 482 23.85 9.00 -12.62
N TYR A 483 23.30 8.53 -11.50
CA TYR A 483 23.28 9.28 -10.25
C TYR A 483 23.61 8.41 -9.04
N ILE A 484 24.56 8.90 -8.23
CA ILE A 484 24.82 8.39 -6.88
C ILE A 484 24.23 9.39 -5.89
N LEU A 485 23.40 8.89 -4.97
CA LEU A 485 22.68 9.70 -3.99
C LEU A 485 22.49 8.88 -2.71
N GLY A 486 22.30 9.53 -1.56
CA GLY A 486 22.09 8.81 -0.31
C GLY A 486 22.41 9.66 0.91
N ASN A 487 22.26 9.07 2.08
CA ASN A 487 22.62 9.67 3.36
C ASN A 487 23.40 8.66 4.21
N PRO A 488 24.71 8.48 3.96
CA PRO A 488 25.51 7.51 4.68
C PRO A 488 25.65 7.87 6.17
N PRO A 489 26.01 6.89 7.03
CA PRO A 489 26.01 7.08 8.48
C PRO A 489 27.05 8.11 8.96
N PHE A 490 26.62 9.02 9.84
CA PHE A 490 27.49 9.98 10.52
C PHE A 490 27.95 9.43 11.86
N VAL A 491 29.24 9.12 11.97
CA VAL A 491 29.84 8.64 13.22
C VAL A 491 31.19 9.31 13.42
N GLY A 492 31.23 10.23 14.38
CA GLY A 492 32.42 10.99 14.71
C GLY A 492 33.54 10.08 15.22
N LYS A 493 34.80 10.45 14.95
CA LYS A 493 36.01 9.65 15.22
C LYS A 493 36.10 8.97 16.60
N LYS A 494 35.50 9.58 17.64
CA LYS A 494 35.53 9.06 19.02
C LYS A 494 34.48 7.97 19.27
N GLU A 495 33.39 8.03 18.52
CA GLU A 495 32.21 7.15 18.67
C GLU A 495 32.23 5.97 17.70
N GLN A 496 33.17 5.95 16.74
CA GLN A 496 33.31 4.86 15.77
C GLN A 496 33.62 3.52 16.47
N SER A 497 32.90 2.47 16.08
CA SER A 497 33.17 1.09 16.51
C SER A 497 34.55 0.59 16.03
N ALA A 498 34.97 -0.57 16.53
CA ALA A 498 36.19 -1.21 16.06
C ALA A 498 36.10 -1.60 14.57
N GLU A 499 34.94 -2.12 14.12
CA GLU A 499 34.71 -2.43 12.70
C GLU A 499 34.75 -1.16 11.85
N GLN A 500 34.04 -0.10 12.23
CA GLN A 500 34.02 1.16 11.47
C GLN A 500 35.41 1.79 11.33
N LYS A 501 36.26 1.69 12.37
CA LYS A 501 37.67 2.13 12.29
C LYS A 501 38.50 1.27 11.34
N ALA A 502 38.23 -0.03 11.28
CA ALA A 502 38.87 -0.92 10.32
C ALA A 502 38.44 -0.59 8.88
N ASP A 503 37.16 -0.30 8.67
CA ASP A 503 36.60 0.11 7.37
C ASP A 503 37.27 1.41 6.89
N MET A 504 37.34 2.43 7.77
CA MET A 504 38.07 3.67 7.49
C MET A 504 39.54 3.40 7.16
N ALA A 505 40.18 2.46 7.86
CA ALA A 505 41.58 2.11 7.62
C ALA A 505 41.81 1.42 6.26
N GLN A 506 40.84 0.63 5.80
CA GLN A 506 40.85 -0.01 4.49
C GLN A 506 40.59 1.01 3.38
N VAL A 507 39.54 1.80 3.48
CA VAL A 507 39.15 2.77 2.45
C VAL A 507 40.20 3.87 2.28
N PHE A 508 40.76 4.36 3.37
CA PHE A 508 41.80 5.41 3.35
C PHE A 508 43.21 4.83 3.47
N ALA A 509 43.48 3.67 2.89
CA ALA A 509 44.83 3.08 2.87
C ALA A 509 45.85 4.08 2.29
N GLY A 510 46.92 4.36 3.04
CA GLY A 510 47.97 5.30 2.63
C GLY A 510 47.68 6.79 2.87
N VAL A 511 46.47 7.17 3.32
CA VAL A 511 46.12 8.58 3.57
C VAL A 511 46.48 8.99 5.01
N LYS A 512 47.30 10.05 5.15
CA LYS A 512 47.66 10.62 6.46
C LYS A 512 46.47 11.38 7.06
N GLY A 513 46.33 11.32 8.38
CA GLY A 513 45.29 12.08 9.09
C GLY A 513 43.88 11.48 9.05
N ARG A 514 43.69 10.30 8.43
CA ARG A 514 42.36 9.63 8.32
C ARG A 514 41.65 9.42 9.67
N GLY A 515 42.40 9.25 10.76
CA GLY A 515 41.85 8.96 12.09
C GLY A 515 41.08 10.12 12.75
N VAL A 516 41.00 11.29 12.10
CA VAL A 516 40.15 12.40 12.58
C VAL A 516 38.89 12.64 11.76
N LEU A 517 38.69 11.89 10.67
CA LEU A 517 37.54 12.04 9.79
C LEU A 517 36.30 11.34 10.37
N ASP A 518 35.14 11.88 10.02
CA ASP A 518 33.85 11.24 10.29
C ASP A 518 33.66 10.03 9.38
N TYR A 519 32.90 9.03 9.83
CA TYR A 519 32.67 7.79 9.11
C TYR A 519 32.04 8.00 7.72
N VAL A 520 31.16 9.00 7.58
CA VAL A 520 30.52 9.36 6.30
C VAL A 520 31.53 9.65 5.19
N THR A 521 32.75 10.11 5.55
CA THR A 521 33.78 10.47 4.55
C THR A 521 34.29 9.26 3.76
N ALA A 522 34.13 8.03 4.27
CA ALA A 522 34.50 6.83 3.53
C ALA A 522 33.68 6.66 2.22
N TRP A 523 32.41 7.06 2.22
CA TRP A 523 31.57 7.01 1.02
C TRP A 523 32.01 8.02 -0.04
N TYR A 524 32.54 9.18 0.36
CA TYR A 524 33.12 10.16 -0.57
C TYR A 524 34.42 9.67 -1.21
N MET A 525 35.18 8.80 -0.54
CA MET A 525 36.40 8.21 -1.08
C MET A 525 36.09 7.01 -1.99
N LYS A 526 34.98 6.32 -1.75
CA LYS A 526 34.53 5.15 -2.54
C LYS A 526 33.79 5.55 -3.82
N ALA A 527 33.00 6.62 -3.77
CA ALA A 527 32.34 7.23 -4.93
C ALA A 527 33.36 7.98 -5.80
#